data_AF-A0A3N2NLU3-F1
#
_entry.id   AF-A0A3N2NLU3-F1
#
_cell.length_a   1.000
_cell.length_b   1.000
_cell.length_c   1.000
_cell.angle_alpha   90.00
_cell.angle_beta   90.00
_cell.angle_gamma   90.00
#
_symmetry.space_group_name_H-M   'P 1'
#
loop_
_entity.id
_entity.type
_entity.pdbx_description
1 polymer ?
#
loop_
_entity_poly.entity_id
_entity_poly.type
_entity_poly.pdbx_seq_one_letter_code
_entity_poly.pdbx_strand_id
1 'polypeptide(L)'
;MGGNNTYKKELGGVPEYLQTHNELPNRIEGHKILLQKGNDSRVKIPMNSNSESPIYLGAHRKEDGTIEITTFGIYEKHKCIGQVDLKFDKQGNLIPFANNGEGSSHYHKFSENPSTGMVSRKSGQKNNHHPIDDKYDSLIQKIIEYNKAKHR
;
A
#
# COMPACT_ATOMS: atom_id res chain seq x y z
N MET A 1 17.17 -7.24 6.27
CA MET A 1 17.12 -5.78 5.99
C MET A 1 17.96 -5.07 7.03
N GLY A 2 18.90 -4.21 6.61
CA GLY A 2 19.77 -3.49 7.54
C GLY A 2 19.03 -2.31 8.14
N GLY A 3 19.33 -1.95 9.39
CA GLY A 3 18.93 -0.64 9.90
C GLY A 3 19.55 0.49 9.06
N ASN A 4 18.95 1.69 9.13
CA ASN A 4 19.46 2.95 8.56
C ASN A 4 19.54 3.01 7.02
N ASN A 5 18.39 3.08 6.32
CA ASN A 5 18.32 3.44 4.88
C ASN A 5 19.06 2.50 3.90
N THR A 6 19.51 1.34 4.35
CA THR A 6 20.36 0.47 3.53
C THR A 6 19.70 -0.87 3.25
N TYR A 7 19.51 -1.16 1.96
CA TYR A 7 19.31 -2.52 1.50
C TYR A 7 20.65 -3.25 1.55
N LYS A 8 20.78 -4.24 2.45
CA LYS A 8 21.92 -5.17 2.49
C LYS A 8 21.49 -6.50 1.87
N LYS A 9 21.92 -6.74 0.63
CA LYS A 9 21.61 -7.98 -0.13
C LYS A 9 22.01 -9.25 0.62
N GLU A 10 23.10 -9.18 1.38
CA GLU A 10 23.65 -10.28 2.21
C GLU A 10 22.70 -10.78 3.29
N LEU A 11 21.79 -9.91 3.78
CA LEU A 11 20.81 -10.32 4.79
C LEU A 11 19.69 -11.21 4.23
N GLY A 12 19.68 -11.44 2.91
CA GLY A 12 18.70 -12.27 2.24
C GLY A 12 17.28 -11.70 2.27
N GLY A 13 16.34 -12.50 1.79
CA GLY A 13 14.91 -12.22 1.89
C GLY A 13 14.35 -12.53 3.28
N VAL A 14 13.15 -12.02 3.57
CA VAL A 14 12.40 -12.46 4.76
C VAL A 14 12.05 -13.94 4.57
N PRO A 15 12.36 -14.83 5.53
CA PRO A 15 11.98 -16.24 5.45
C PRO A 15 10.48 -16.40 5.19
N GLU A 16 10.09 -17.38 4.37
CA GLU A 16 8.71 -17.53 3.87
C GLU A 16 7.66 -17.66 5.00
N TYR A 17 8.03 -18.29 6.11
CA TYR A 17 7.17 -18.43 7.29
C TYR A 17 6.97 -17.13 8.08
N LEU A 18 7.82 -16.11 7.85
CA LEU A 18 7.71 -14.77 8.43
C LEU A 18 7.15 -13.73 7.44
N GLN A 19 6.98 -14.10 6.17
CA GLN A 19 6.43 -13.19 5.17
C GLN A 19 4.96 -12.89 5.47
N THR A 20 4.61 -11.61 5.47
CA THR A 20 3.24 -11.16 5.68
C THR A 20 2.47 -10.97 4.37
N HIS A 21 3.14 -11.12 3.23
CA HIS A 21 2.59 -10.87 1.90
C HIS A 21 3.15 -11.85 0.88
N ASN A 22 2.33 -12.19 -0.10
CA ASN A 22 2.76 -12.86 -1.33
C ASN A 22 2.81 -11.82 -2.45
N GLU A 23 3.92 -11.74 -3.19
CA GLU A 23 3.97 -10.98 -4.44
C GLU A 23 3.19 -11.75 -5.52
N LEU A 24 2.20 -11.10 -6.13
CA LEU A 24 1.48 -11.67 -7.27
C LEU A 24 2.33 -11.53 -8.55
N PRO A 25 2.17 -12.44 -9.53
CA PRO A 25 2.89 -12.34 -10.81
C PRO A 25 2.45 -11.13 -11.64
N ASN A 26 1.20 -10.69 -11.47
CA ASN A 26 0.64 -9.55 -12.19
C ASN A 26 1.18 -8.23 -11.64
N ARG A 27 1.28 -7.24 -12.53
CA ARG A 27 1.70 -5.87 -12.22
C ARG A 27 0.70 -4.88 -12.79
N ILE A 28 0.55 -3.73 -12.14
CA ILE A 28 -0.19 -2.59 -12.66
C ILE A 28 0.80 -1.45 -12.83
N GLU A 29 0.94 -0.93 -14.06
CA GLU A 29 1.96 0.08 -14.41
C GLU A 29 3.39 -0.31 -13.96
N GLY A 30 3.71 -1.61 -13.97
CA GLY A 30 4.99 -2.14 -13.51
C GLY A 30 5.13 -2.29 -11.99
N HIS A 31 4.18 -1.77 -11.21
CA HIS A 31 4.17 -1.89 -9.75
C HIS A 31 3.76 -3.27 -9.28
N LYS A 32 4.40 -3.72 -8.19
CA LYS A 32 4.14 -5.02 -7.57
C LYS A 32 2.81 -5.01 -6.83
N ILE A 33 2.05 -6.09 -6.96
CA ILE A 33 0.87 -6.34 -6.14
C ILE A 33 1.26 -7.28 -5.00
N LEU A 34 1.00 -6.86 -3.77
CA LEU A 34 1.31 -7.57 -2.54
C LEU A 34 0.00 -8.05 -1.90
N LEU A 35 -0.29 -9.33 -2.03
CA LEU A 35 -1.45 -9.95 -1.41
C LEU A 35 -1.16 -10.27 0.06
N GLN A 36 -1.98 -9.78 0.98
CA GLN A 36 -1.86 -10.09 2.40
C GLN A 36 -1.93 -11.60 2.66
N LYS A 37 -1.02 -12.12 3.51
CA LYS A 37 -1.03 -13.51 4.00
C LYS A 37 -1.69 -13.59 5.37
N GLY A 38 -2.53 -14.61 5.56
CA GLY A 38 -3.06 -15.07 6.86
C GLY A 38 -4.25 -14.29 7.43
N ASN A 39 -4.49 -13.05 7.01
CA ASN A 39 -5.68 -12.31 7.42
C ASN A 39 -6.22 -11.45 6.27
N ASP A 40 -7.19 -12.00 5.56
CA ASP A 40 -7.79 -11.41 4.38
C ASP A 40 -8.61 -10.14 4.70
N SER A 41 -8.99 -9.89 5.96
CA SER A 41 -9.71 -8.67 6.35
C SER A 41 -8.81 -7.44 6.53
N ARG A 42 -7.48 -7.63 6.55
CA ARG A 42 -6.52 -6.55 6.81
C ARG A 42 -5.70 -6.31 5.56
N VAL A 43 -5.48 -5.04 5.23
CA VAL A 43 -4.51 -4.66 4.20
C VAL A 43 -3.44 -3.82 4.86
N LYS A 44 -2.22 -4.38 4.88
CA LYS A 44 -1.03 -3.68 5.36
C LYS A 44 -0.06 -3.55 4.20
N ILE A 45 0.77 -2.51 4.23
CA ILE A 45 1.93 -2.42 3.35
C ILE A 45 3.21 -2.67 4.17
N PRO A 46 4.26 -3.25 3.57
CA PRO A 46 5.57 -3.32 4.21
C PRO A 46 6.06 -1.92 4.59
N MET A 47 6.68 -1.74 5.76
CA MET A 47 7.22 -0.41 6.14
C MET A 47 8.50 -0.04 5.38
N ASN A 48 9.14 -1.04 4.77
CA ASN A 48 10.41 -0.92 4.08
C ASN A 48 10.38 -1.72 2.78
N SER A 49 11.27 -1.40 1.85
CA SER A 49 11.33 -1.98 0.53
C SER A 49 12.73 -2.54 0.19
N ASN A 50 12.77 -3.58 -0.65
CA ASN A 50 14.01 -4.07 -1.26
C ASN A 50 14.38 -3.34 -2.57
N SER A 51 13.53 -2.42 -3.03
CA SER A 51 13.79 -1.50 -4.14
C SER A 51 13.93 -0.09 -3.58
N GLU A 52 14.68 0.77 -4.25
CA GLU A 52 15.03 2.09 -3.69
C GLU A 52 13.80 2.97 -3.48
N SER A 53 12.94 3.15 -4.50
CA SER A 53 11.77 4.01 -4.39
C SER A 53 10.56 3.45 -5.15
N PRO A 54 10.05 2.24 -4.83
CA PRO A 54 8.91 1.69 -5.53
C PRO A 54 7.57 2.26 -5.05
N ILE A 55 6.52 1.90 -5.78
CA ILE A 55 5.15 1.84 -5.27
C ILE A 55 4.77 0.36 -5.14
N TYR A 56 4.16 0.00 -4.01
CA TYR A 56 3.60 -1.34 -3.79
C TYR A 56 2.09 -1.28 -3.60
N LEU A 57 1.37 -2.12 -4.33
CA LEU A 57 -0.08 -2.18 -4.31
C LEU A 57 -0.52 -3.24 -3.31
N GLY A 58 -1.13 -2.81 -2.20
CA GLY A 58 -1.62 -3.70 -1.15
C GLY A 58 -2.98 -4.27 -1.53
N ALA A 59 -3.04 -5.60 -1.59
CA ALA A 59 -4.24 -6.34 -1.96
C ALA A 59 -4.69 -7.30 -0.85
N HIS A 60 -5.97 -7.63 -0.88
CA HIS A 60 -6.58 -8.66 -0.04
C HIS A 60 -7.52 -9.55 -0.87
N ARG A 61 -7.84 -10.72 -0.32
CA ARG A 61 -8.78 -11.64 -0.94
C ARG A 61 -10.17 -11.42 -0.34
N LYS A 62 -11.15 -11.21 -1.19
CA LYS A 62 -12.56 -11.10 -0.81
C LYS A 62 -13.15 -12.47 -0.53
N GLU A 63 -14.31 -12.49 0.12
CA GLU A 63 -15.05 -13.72 0.44
C GLU A 63 -15.38 -14.56 -0.81
N ASP A 64 -15.57 -13.92 -1.97
CA ASP A 64 -15.82 -14.58 -3.26
C ASP A 64 -14.54 -15.11 -3.95
N GLY A 65 -13.40 -15.00 -3.27
CA GLY A 65 -12.09 -15.42 -3.74
C GLY A 65 -11.38 -14.43 -4.67
N THR A 66 -12.02 -13.30 -5.02
CA THR A 66 -11.40 -12.28 -5.87
C THR A 66 -10.38 -11.44 -5.12
N ILE A 67 -9.38 -10.93 -5.84
CA ILE A 67 -8.33 -10.08 -5.30
C ILE A 67 -8.72 -8.62 -5.52
N GLU A 68 -8.70 -7.84 -4.45
CA GLU A 68 -9.01 -6.41 -4.49
C GLU A 68 -7.83 -5.61 -3.92
N ILE A 69 -7.39 -4.61 -4.68
CA ILE A 69 -6.38 -3.64 -4.25
C ILE A 69 -7.11 -2.48 -3.59
N THR A 70 -6.79 -2.20 -2.32
CA THR A 70 -7.45 -1.15 -1.53
C THR A 70 -6.47 -0.13 -0.97
N THR A 71 -5.18 -0.31 -1.21
CA THR A 71 -4.16 0.65 -0.77
C THR A 71 -2.91 0.56 -1.64
N PHE A 72 -2.10 1.60 -1.66
CA PHE A 72 -0.73 1.50 -2.13
C PHE A 72 0.23 2.31 -1.25
N GLY A 73 1.42 1.75 -1.05
CA GLY A 73 2.51 2.36 -0.32
C GLY A 73 3.47 3.07 -1.27
N ILE A 74 3.91 4.27 -0.88
CA ILE A 74 4.87 5.10 -1.60
C ILE A 74 6.19 5.06 -0.83
N TYR A 75 7.27 4.70 -1.51
CA TYR A 75 8.57 4.51 -0.88
C TYR A 75 9.63 5.44 -1.44
N GLU A 76 10.50 5.91 -0.55
CA GLU A 76 11.73 6.61 -0.91
C GLU A 76 12.89 6.04 -0.09
N LYS A 77 14.05 5.82 -0.71
CA LYS A 77 15.26 5.31 -0.05
C LYS A 77 14.98 4.07 0.83
N HIS A 78 14.23 3.12 0.28
CA HIS A 78 13.81 1.87 0.89
C HIS A 78 12.77 1.99 2.03
N LYS A 79 12.16 3.15 2.26
CA LYS A 79 11.21 3.40 3.35
C LYS A 79 9.85 3.85 2.85
N CYS A 80 8.80 3.37 3.49
CA CYS A 80 7.45 3.87 3.24
C CYS A 80 7.30 5.29 3.80
N ILE A 81 7.17 6.28 2.91
CA ILE A 81 6.94 7.68 3.29
C ILE A 81 5.45 8.04 3.32
N GLY A 82 4.63 7.23 2.67
CA GLY A 82 3.22 7.53 2.50
C GLY A 82 2.40 6.30 2.12
N GLN A 83 1.10 6.35 2.41
CA GLN A 83 0.15 5.34 2.00
C GLN A 83 -1.12 6.02 1.51
N VAL A 84 -1.63 5.57 0.37
CA VAL A 84 -2.97 5.94 -0.11
C VAL A 84 -3.93 4.82 0.24
N ASP A 85 -5.01 5.16 0.93
CA ASP A 85 -6.13 4.26 1.17
C ASP A 85 -7.24 4.57 0.17
N LEU A 86 -7.68 3.55 -0.57
CA LEU A 86 -8.71 3.66 -1.58
C LEU A 86 -10.03 3.11 -1.03
N LYS A 87 -11.09 3.88 -1.17
CA LYS A 87 -12.46 3.50 -0.85
C LYS A 87 -13.24 3.40 -2.14
N PHE A 88 -14.06 2.36 -2.26
CA PHE A 88 -14.87 2.11 -3.43
C PHE A 88 -16.34 2.05 -3.05
N ASP A 89 -17.21 2.55 -3.92
CA ASP A 89 -18.65 2.37 -3.81
C ASP A 89 -19.06 0.93 -4.16
N LYS A 90 -20.37 0.63 -4.09
CA LYS A 90 -20.91 -0.70 -4.42
C LYS A 90 -20.73 -1.07 -5.90
N GLN A 91 -20.51 -0.08 -6.76
CA GLN A 91 -20.27 -0.22 -8.20
C GLN A 91 -18.77 -0.36 -8.53
N GLY A 92 -17.90 -0.29 -7.52
CA GLY A 92 -16.46 -0.38 -7.66
C GLY A 92 -15.82 0.92 -8.18
N ASN A 93 -16.50 2.06 -8.10
CA ASN A 93 -15.90 3.37 -8.40
C ASN A 93 -15.23 3.95 -7.16
N LEU A 94 -14.17 4.73 -7.36
CA LEU A 94 -13.47 5.41 -6.28
C LEU A 94 -14.39 6.43 -5.59
N ILE A 95 -14.43 6.40 -4.26
CA ILE A 95 -15.02 7.46 -3.45
C ILE A 95 -13.95 8.54 -3.25
N PRO A 96 -14.11 9.76 -3.80
CA PRO A 96 -13.11 10.81 -3.75
C PRO A 96 -12.89 11.31 -2.31
N PHE A 97 -11.76 11.97 -2.08
CA PHE A 97 -11.43 12.56 -0.78
C PHE A 97 -12.52 13.53 -0.31
N ALA A 98 -12.94 13.37 0.95
CA ALA A 98 -13.87 14.27 1.61
C ALA A 98 -13.39 14.57 3.03
N ASN A 99 -13.19 15.86 3.35
CA ASN A 99 -12.72 16.30 4.66
C ASN A 99 -13.88 16.54 5.66
N ASN A 100 -14.93 15.73 5.59
CA ASN A 100 -16.16 15.86 6.37
C ASN A 100 -16.36 14.69 7.36
N GLY A 101 -15.40 13.76 7.46
CA GLY A 101 -15.50 12.59 8.33
C GLY A 101 -16.22 11.39 7.72
N GLU A 102 -16.66 11.49 6.46
CA GLU A 102 -17.16 10.34 5.71
C GLU A 102 -16.00 9.47 5.22
N GLY A 103 -16.27 8.18 5.04
CA GLY A 103 -15.27 7.22 4.54
C GLY A 103 -14.91 7.52 3.09
N SER A 104 -13.80 8.22 2.89
CA SER A 104 -13.29 8.61 1.57
C SER A 104 -11.90 8.04 1.28
N SER A 105 -11.47 8.07 0.03
CA SER A 105 -10.07 7.76 -0.32
C SER A 105 -9.16 8.90 0.12
N HIS A 106 -8.01 8.59 0.70
CA HIS A 106 -7.12 9.61 1.27
C HIS A 106 -5.67 9.15 1.35
N TYR A 107 -4.77 10.12 1.39
CA TYR A 107 -3.36 9.92 1.65
C TYR A 107 -3.03 10.08 3.14
N HIS A 108 -2.10 9.25 3.61
CA HIS A 108 -1.47 9.37 4.91
C HIS A 108 0.02 9.61 4.75
N LYS A 109 0.53 10.55 5.52
CA LYS A 109 1.97 10.74 5.67
C LYS A 109 2.47 9.84 6.78
N PHE A 110 3.62 9.21 6.54
CA PHE A 110 4.35 8.52 7.60
C PHE A 110 5.42 9.44 8.16
N SER A 111 5.49 9.52 9.48
CA SER A 111 6.52 10.29 10.16
C SER A 111 7.71 9.40 10.48
N GLU A 112 8.88 9.86 10.06
CA GLU A 112 10.16 9.30 10.48
C GLU A 112 10.54 9.87 11.84
N ASN A 113 10.99 9.02 12.75
CA ASN A 113 11.64 9.49 13.95
C ASN A 113 13.02 10.05 13.57
N PRO A 114 13.28 11.35 13.75
CA PRO A 114 14.54 11.96 13.31
C PRO A 114 15.77 11.45 14.08
N SER A 115 15.62 10.92 15.29
CA SER A 115 16.75 10.43 16.08
C SER A 115 17.15 8.99 15.73
N THR A 116 16.21 8.17 15.27
CA THR A 116 16.47 6.75 14.93
C THR A 116 16.40 6.46 13.44
N GLY A 117 15.86 7.40 12.65
CA GLY A 117 15.54 7.20 11.25
C GLY A 117 14.47 6.13 11.00
N MET A 118 13.74 5.68 12.03
CA MET A 118 12.72 4.65 11.86
C MET A 118 11.37 5.26 11.49
N VAL A 119 10.69 4.65 10.51
CA VAL A 119 9.31 5.01 10.18
C VAL A 119 8.37 4.47 11.26
N SER A 120 7.60 5.37 11.86
CA SER A 120 6.61 5.04 12.89
C SER A 120 5.33 4.43 12.28
N ARG A 121 4.41 3.96 13.13
CA ARG A 121 3.10 3.51 12.66
C ARG A 121 2.33 4.68 12.04
N LYS A 122 1.50 4.37 11.05
CA LYS A 122 0.50 5.29 10.49
C LYS A 122 -0.29 5.98 11.62
N SER A 123 -0.30 7.31 11.65
CA SER A 123 -1.14 8.06 12.57
C SER A 123 -2.61 7.93 12.15
N GLY A 124 -3.48 7.55 13.09
CA GLY A 124 -4.93 7.51 12.91
C GLY A 124 -5.63 8.85 13.21
N GLN A 125 -4.86 9.93 13.41
CA GLN A 125 -5.43 11.26 13.63
C GLN A 125 -6.02 11.80 12.32
N LYS A 126 -7.19 12.46 12.41
CA LYS A 126 -7.91 13.02 11.24
C LYS A 126 -7.08 14.03 10.44
N ASN A 127 -6.16 14.73 11.08
CA ASN A 127 -5.25 15.69 10.43
C ASN A 127 -4.17 15.01 9.55
N ASN A 128 -4.02 13.69 9.63
CA ASN A 128 -3.16 12.89 8.76
C ASN A 128 -3.95 12.25 7.60
N HIS A 129 -5.11 12.82 7.27
CA HIS A 129 -5.92 12.45 6.11
C HIS A 129 -5.83 13.61 5.12
N HIS A 130 -5.11 13.39 4.03
CA HIS A 130 -4.84 14.40 3.03
C HIS A 130 -5.51 14.01 1.71
N PRO A 131 -5.79 15.00 0.83
CA PRO A 131 -6.13 14.70 -0.55
C PRO A 131 -5.02 13.88 -1.21
N ILE A 132 -5.41 13.05 -2.17
CA ILE A 132 -4.48 12.27 -2.98
C ILE A 132 -3.96 13.19 -4.08
N ASP A 133 -2.66 13.13 -4.35
CA ASP A 133 -2.00 13.91 -5.40
C ASP A 133 -2.39 13.36 -6.78
N ASP A 134 -2.82 14.25 -7.69
CA ASP A 134 -3.30 13.94 -9.04
C ASP A 134 -2.28 13.13 -9.88
N LYS A 135 -0.99 13.19 -9.54
CA LYS A 135 0.03 12.35 -10.20
C LYS A 135 -0.25 10.84 -10.08
N TYR A 136 -1.10 10.43 -9.13
CA TYR A 136 -1.49 9.04 -8.95
C TYR A 136 -2.77 8.65 -9.70
N ASP A 137 -3.41 9.58 -10.42
CA ASP A 137 -4.71 9.33 -11.06
C ASP A 137 -4.65 8.18 -12.07
N SER A 138 -3.61 8.10 -12.91
CA SER A 138 -3.44 7.00 -13.88
C SER A 138 -3.40 5.65 -13.18
N LEU A 139 -2.56 5.53 -12.14
CA LEU A 139 -2.44 4.31 -11.34
C LEU A 139 -3.76 3.94 -10.67
N ILE A 140 -4.47 4.92 -10.11
CA ILE A 140 -5.77 4.69 -9.46
C ILE A 140 -6.81 4.20 -10.46
N GLN A 141 -6.86 4.76 -11.67
CA GLN A 141 -7.73 4.26 -12.73
C GLN A 141 -7.42 2.81 -13.09
N LYS A 142 -6.13 2.45 -13.20
CA LYS A 142 -5.74 1.07 -13.46
C LYS A 142 -6.07 0.10 -12.32
N ILE A 143 -6.03 0.57 -11.07
CA ILE A 143 -6.50 -0.20 -9.92
C ILE A 143 -8.02 -0.42 -10.00
N ILE A 144 -8.80 0.60 -10.38
CA ILE A 144 -10.25 0.47 -10.57
C ILE A 144 -10.56 -0.56 -11.66
N GLU A 145 -9.89 -0.48 -12.81
CA GLU A 145 -10.02 -1.44 -13.90
C GLU A 145 -9.71 -2.88 -13.41
N TYR A 146 -8.59 -3.07 -12.71
CA TYR A 146 -8.19 -4.36 -12.15
C TYR A 146 -9.22 -4.93 -11.18
N ASN A 147 -9.69 -4.12 -10.22
CA ASN A 147 -10.68 -4.56 -9.23
C ASN A 147 -12.01 -4.95 -9.90
N LYS A 148 -12.44 -4.22 -10.93
CA LYS A 148 -13.66 -4.53 -11.69
C LYS A 148 -13.54 -5.79 -12.54
N ALA A 149 -12.32 -6.16 -12.96
CA ALA A 149 -12.07 -7.39 -13.73
C ALA A 149 -12.13 -8.68 -12.90
N LYS A 150 -12.22 -8.59 -11.56
CA LYS A 150 -12.44 -9.73 -10.64
C LYS A 150 -11.41 -10.86 -10.77
N HIS A 151 -10.13 -10.50 -10.77
CA HIS A 151 -9.01 -11.45 -10.73
C HIS A 151 -9.06 -12.34 -9.47
N ARG A 152 -8.52 -13.55 -9.55
CA ARG A 152 -8.49 -14.55 -8.46
C ARG A 152 -7.07 -15.01 -8.15
#